data_AF-K1T8S8-F1
#
_entry.id   AF-K1T8S8-F1
#
_cell.length_a   1.000
_cell.length_b   1.000
_cell.length_c   1.000
_cell.angle_alpha   90.00
_cell.angle_beta   90.00
_cell.angle_gamma   90.00
#
_symmetry.space_group_name_H-M   'P 1'
#
loop_
_entity.id
_entity.type
_entity.pdbx_description
1 polymer ?
#
loop_
_entity_poly.entity_id
_entity_poly.type
_entity_poly.pdbx_seq_one_letter_code
_entity_poly.pdbx_strand_id
1 'polypeptide(L)'
;MKREILFRGKEIKTGKWIEGDLLRMGGHSFIFPDPAPKGFNQYEVDPETVGQFTGVKDKNGTRIFEGDVIESLDSFDGPIRHRVGFCPEKGYFALFLIKGGDPWAIKVGNPDVGYICQSHIDRWSK
;
A
#
# COMPACT_ATOMS: atom_id res chain seq x y z
N MET A 1 17.28 -7.07 9.89
CA MET A 1 15.90 -6.97 10.41
C MET A 1 14.98 -7.80 9.52
N LYS A 2 13.95 -8.46 10.06
CA LYS A 2 12.97 -9.23 9.29
C LYS A 2 11.90 -8.26 8.78
N ARG A 3 11.59 -8.29 7.48
CA ARG A 3 10.47 -7.52 6.90
C ARG A 3 9.15 -8.06 7.44
N GLU A 4 8.28 -7.16 7.88
CA GLU A 4 6.89 -7.48 8.22
C GLU A 4 6.11 -7.73 6.91
N ILE A 5 5.50 -8.90 6.80
CA ILE A 5 4.59 -9.25 5.70
C ILE A 5 3.18 -9.10 6.27
N LEU A 6 2.49 -8.06 5.82
CA LEU A 6 1.14 -7.75 6.26
C LEU A 6 0.36 -7.23 5.06
N PHE A 7 -0.88 -7.67 4.92
CA PHE A 7 -1.81 -7.20 3.91
C PHE A 7 -3.03 -6.60 4.59
N ARG A 8 -3.77 -5.80 3.83
CA ARG A 8 -5.12 -5.37 4.22
C ARG A 8 -6.09 -5.45 3.04
N GLY A 9 -7.38 -5.45 3.32
CA GLY A 9 -8.46 -5.34 2.34
C GLY A 9 -9.78 -4.94 3.01
N LYS A 10 -10.72 -4.41 2.23
CA LYS A 10 -12.08 -4.12 2.71
C LYS A 10 -12.94 -5.37 2.60
N GLU A 11 -13.47 -5.81 3.72
CA GLU A 11 -14.41 -6.95 3.77
C GLU A 11 -15.69 -6.62 3.02
N ILE A 12 -16.16 -7.56 2.20
CA ILE A 12 -17.24 -7.33 1.24
C ILE A 12 -18.57 -6.99 1.94
N LYS A 13 -18.84 -7.54 3.13
CA LYS A 13 -20.15 -7.41 3.79
C LYS A 13 -20.35 -6.08 4.52
N THR A 14 -19.31 -5.60 5.20
CA THR A 14 -19.37 -4.44 6.08
C THR A 14 -18.53 -3.26 5.57
N GLY A 15 -17.65 -3.49 4.59
CA GLY A 15 -16.72 -2.49 4.08
C GLY A 15 -15.60 -2.12 5.05
N LYS A 16 -15.48 -2.83 6.18
CA LYS A 16 -14.42 -2.60 7.17
C LYS A 16 -13.07 -3.10 6.65
N TRP A 17 -12.01 -2.37 6.98
CA TRP A 17 -10.66 -2.83 6.74
C TRP A 17 -10.32 -4.00 7.68
N ILE A 18 -9.77 -5.06 7.12
CA ILE A 18 -9.16 -6.17 7.83
C ILE A 18 -7.69 -6.21 7.45
N GLU A 19 -6.82 -6.49 8.43
CA GLU A 19 -5.39 -6.68 8.23
C GLU A 19 -5.00 -8.12 8.58
N GLY A 20 -4.02 -8.67 7.88
CA GLY A 20 -3.56 -10.06 8.09
C GLY A 20 -2.86 -10.66 6.88
N ASP A 21 -2.92 -11.99 6.79
CA ASP A 21 -2.34 -12.77 5.70
C ASP A 21 -3.27 -12.84 4.49
N LEU A 22 -2.73 -12.61 3.30
CA LEU A 22 -3.48 -12.69 2.05
C LEU A 22 -3.54 -14.13 1.53
N LEU A 23 -4.76 -14.63 1.32
CA LEU A 23 -5.03 -15.84 0.55
C LEU A 23 -5.82 -15.48 -0.71
N ARG A 24 -5.39 -16.02 -1.87
CA ARG A 24 -6.15 -15.95 -3.13
C ARG A 24 -6.55 -17.35 -3.56
N MET A 25 -7.83 -17.58 -3.79
CA MET A 25 -8.36 -18.89 -4.15
C MET A 25 -9.64 -18.77 -4.98
N GLY A 26 -9.72 -19.46 -6.13
CA GLY A 26 -10.93 -19.53 -6.95
C GLY A 26 -11.43 -18.18 -7.47
N GLY A 27 -10.56 -17.18 -7.64
CA GLY A 27 -10.94 -15.82 -8.05
C GLY A 27 -11.31 -14.90 -6.88
N HIS A 28 -11.34 -15.42 -5.65
CA HIS A 28 -11.63 -14.66 -4.44
C HIS A 28 -10.34 -14.28 -3.69
N SER A 29 -10.41 -13.19 -2.93
CA SER A 29 -9.33 -12.73 -2.03
C SER A 29 -9.81 -12.72 -0.59
N PHE A 30 -8.96 -13.19 0.32
CA PHE A 30 -9.25 -13.26 1.75
C PHE A 30 -8.10 -12.67 2.56
N ILE A 31 -8.42 -11.97 3.66
CA ILE A 31 -7.43 -11.47 4.62
C ILE A 31 -7.65 -12.14 5.97
N PHE A 32 -6.72 -13.01 6.38
CA PHE A 32 -6.80 -13.75 7.63
C PHE A 32 -6.08 -13.00 8.76
N PRO A 33 -6.79 -12.46 9.75
CA PRO A 33 -6.15 -11.90 10.93
C PRO A 33 -5.51 -13.02 11.77
N ASP A 34 -4.52 -12.66 12.60
CA ASP A 34 -3.87 -13.56 13.56
C ASP A 34 -4.36 -13.21 14.99
N PRO A 35 -4.95 -14.16 15.76
CA PRO A 35 -5.19 -15.56 15.42
C PRO A 35 -6.29 -15.77 14.38
N ALA A 36 -6.09 -16.79 13.55
CA ALA A 36 -7.01 -17.16 12.49
C ALA A 36 -8.41 -17.51 13.07
N PRO A 37 -9.45 -16.76 12.68
CA PRO A 37 -10.81 -16.97 13.14
C PRO A 37 -11.45 -18.22 12.51
N LYS A 38 -12.52 -18.74 13.14
CA LYS A 38 -13.23 -19.92 12.64
C LYS A 38 -14.06 -19.59 11.39
N GLY A 39 -13.65 -20.14 10.25
CA GLY A 39 -14.38 -20.06 8.97
C GLY A 39 -13.83 -18.98 8.04
N PHE A 40 -13.53 -19.36 6.79
CA PHE A 40 -12.84 -18.49 5.83
C PHE A 40 -13.77 -17.49 5.10
N ASN A 41 -15.05 -17.83 4.91
CA ASN A 41 -16.02 -16.98 4.18
C ASN A 41 -16.32 -15.62 4.85
N GLN A 42 -15.89 -15.40 6.09
CA GLN A 42 -16.11 -14.12 6.80
C GLN A 42 -15.00 -13.10 6.51
N TYR A 43 -13.95 -13.50 5.79
CA TYR A 43 -12.75 -12.71 5.57
C TYR A 43 -12.51 -12.41 4.10
N GLU A 44 -13.53 -12.65 3.28
CA GLU A 44 -13.51 -12.29 1.87
C GLU A 44 -13.49 -10.77 1.73
N VAL A 45 -12.51 -10.28 0.99
CA VAL A 45 -12.29 -8.87 0.75
C VAL A 45 -12.45 -8.55 -0.73
N ASP A 46 -12.79 -7.30 -1.01
CA ASP A 46 -12.74 -6.79 -2.37
C ASP A 46 -11.28 -6.83 -2.89
N PRO A 47 -10.99 -7.61 -3.95
CA PRO A 47 -9.65 -7.75 -4.49
C PRO A 47 -9.02 -6.42 -4.92
N GLU A 48 -9.80 -5.42 -5.32
CA GLU A 48 -9.29 -4.09 -5.73
C GLU A 48 -8.79 -3.26 -4.56
N THR A 49 -9.20 -3.63 -3.34
CA THR A 49 -8.78 -2.94 -2.10
C THR A 49 -7.60 -3.61 -1.43
N VAL A 50 -7.15 -4.76 -1.94
CA VAL A 50 -6.02 -5.50 -1.38
C VAL A 50 -4.74 -4.71 -1.58
N GLY A 51 -4.07 -4.39 -0.46
CA GLY A 51 -2.80 -3.68 -0.46
C GLY A 51 -1.81 -4.28 0.51
N GLN A 52 -0.55 -4.37 0.11
CA GLN A 52 0.53 -4.81 0.98
C GLN A 52 1.10 -3.65 1.80
N PHE A 53 1.44 -3.92 3.07
CA PHE A 53 2.16 -2.97 3.91
C PHE A 53 3.54 -2.66 3.31
N THR A 54 3.83 -1.38 3.15
CA THR A 54 5.09 -0.91 2.57
C THR A 54 6.31 -1.12 3.48
N GLY A 55 6.08 -1.35 4.78
CA GLY A 55 7.13 -1.32 5.80
C GLY A 55 7.34 0.05 6.43
N VAL A 56 6.60 1.09 5.97
CA VAL A 56 6.75 2.48 6.42
C VAL A 56 5.46 2.98 7.06
N LYS A 57 5.60 3.79 8.11
CA LYS A 57 4.50 4.45 8.80
C LYS A 57 4.53 5.96 8.51
N ASP A 58 3.36 6.59 8.52
CA ASP A 58 3.25 8.05 8.46
C ASP A 58 3.74 8.72 9.76
N LYS A 59 3.68 10.06 9.80
CA LYS A 59 4.07 10.86 10.97
C LYS A 59 3.27 10.56 12.25
N ASN A 60 2.09 9.95 12.12
CA ASN A 60 1.20 9.59 13.22
C ASN A 60 1.35 8.11 13.63
N GLY A 61 2.26 7.36 12.99
CA GLY A 61 2.44 5.93 13.23
C GLY A 61 1.45 5.03 12.47
N THR A 62 0.64 5.58 11.58
CA THR A 62 -0.28 4.82 10.71
C THR A 62 0.52 4.08 9.65
N ARG A 63 0.31 2.77 9.51
CA ARG A 63 0.93 1.96 8.45
C ARG A 63 0.47 2.43 7.07
N ILE A 64 1.42 2.59 6.15
CA ILE A 64 1.15 2.93 4.75
C ILE A 64 1.12 1.64 3.93
N PHE A 65 0.02 1.42 3.21
CA PHE A 65 -0.20 0.27 2.35
C PHE A 65 -0.21 0.68 0.88
N GLU A 66 0.02 -0.28 0.00
CA GLU A 66 -0.24 -0.13 -1.43
C GLU A 66 -1.67 0.39 -1.68
N GLY A 67 -1.80 1.37 -2.57
CA GLY A 67 -3.06 2.02 -2.89
C GLY A 67 -3.42 3.20 -1.98
N ASP A 68 -2.72 3.43 -0.86
CA ASP A 68 -2.96 4.61 -0.03
C ASP A 68 -2.68 5.92 -0.79
N VAL A 69 -3.37 6.98 -0.38
CA VAL A 69 -3.11 8.34 -0.84
C VAL A 69 -2.43 9.11 0.28
N ILE A 70 -1.26 9.66 -0.02
CA ILE A 70 -0.46 10.48 0.89
C ILE A 70 -0.51 11.93 0.43
N GLU A 71 -0.85 12.83 1.34
CA GLU A 71 -0.78 14.28 1.11
C GLU A 71 0.52 14.82 1.73
N SER A 72 1.31 15.53 0.94
CA SER A 72 2.52 16.23 1.36
C SER A 72 2.47 17.68 0.90
N LEU A 73 3.43 18.49 1.36
CA LEU A 73 3.60 19.85 0.85
C LEU A 73 4.58 19.83 -0.33
N ASP A 74 4.32 20.64 -1.35
CA ASP A 74 5.28 20.92 -2.40
C ASP A 74 6.29 22.01 -1.96
N SER A 75 7.19 22.42 -2.87
CA SER A 75 8.20 23.44 -2.59
C SER A 75 7.65 24.86 -2.39
N PHE A 76 6.35 25.06 -2.60
CA PHE A 76 5.64 26.33 -2.44
C PHE A 76 4.53 26.23 -1.37
N ASP A 77 4.62 25.25 -0.47
CA ASP A 77 3.65 24.98 0.60
C ASP A 77 2.23 24.62 0.11
N GLY A 78 2.09 24.23 -1.16
CA GLY A 78 0.84 23.72 -1.73
C GLY A 78 0.62 22.24 -1.39
N PRO A 79 -0.61 21.79 -1.09
CA PRO A 79 -0.89 20.38 -0.88
C PRO A 79 -0.76 19.59 -2.20
N ILE A 80 0.01 18.52 -2.16
CA ILE A 80 0.22 17.60 -3.28
C ILE A 80 -0.11 16.18 -2.84
N ARG A 81 -0.82 15.42 -3.68
CA ARG A 81 -1.25 14.06 -3.36
C ARG A 81 -0.52 13.04 -4.21
N HIS A 82 -0.14 11.94 -3.57
CA HIS A 82 0.53 10.82 -4.19
C HIS A 82 -0.22 9.54 -3.89
N ARG A 83 -0.37 8.65 -4.87
CA ARG A 83 -0.80 7.27 -4.65
C ARG A 83 0.42 6.40 -4.40
N VAL A 84 0.34 5.55 -3.39
CA VAL A 84 1.33 4.51 -3.12
C VAL A 84 1.14 3.37 -4.11
N GLY A 85 2.20 2.96 -4.81
CA GLY A 85 2.15 1.81 -5.72
C GLY A 85 3.46 1.06 -5.77
N PHE A 86 3.41 -0.22 -6.16
CA PHE A 86 4.63 -1.00 -6.42
C PHE A 86 5.22 -0.61 -7.79
N CYS A 87 6.52 -0.28 -7.82
CA CYS A 87 7.27 -0.04 -9.05
C CYS A 87 8.02 -1.32 -9.45
N PRO A 88 7.52 -2.11 -10.42
CA PRO A 88 8.12 -3.40 -10.75
C PRO A 88 9.54 -3.28 -11.32
N GLU A 89 9.81 -2.21 -12.08
CA GLU A 89 11.14 -1.95 -12.66
C GLU A 89 12.22 -1.69 -11.59
N LYS A 90 11.81 -1.22 -10.41
CA LYS A 90 12.72 -0.85 -9.33
C LYS A 90 12.63 -1.76 -8.11
N GLY A 91 11.58 -2.57 -8.01
CA GLY A 91 11.39 -3.55 -6.93
C GLY A 91 11.00 -2.94 -5.58
N TYR A 92 10.43 -1.74 -5.53
CA TYR A 92 10.00 -1.08 -4.28
C TYR A 92 8.69 -0.32 -4.43
N PHE A 93 8.09 0.08 -3.30
CA PHE A 93 6.92 0.96 -3.25
C PHE A 93 7.31 2.44 -3.43
N ALA A 94 6.62 3.14 -4.33
CA ALA A 94 6.90 4.53 -4.70
C ALA A 94 5.64 5.41 -4.57
N LEU A 95 5.87 6.72 -4.50
CA LEU A 95 4.82 7.74 -4.53
C LEU A 95 4.56 8.21 -5.96
N PHE A 96 3.41 7.86 -6.52
CA PHE A 96 2.98 8.29 -7.84
C PHE A 96 2.13 9.54 -7.73
N LEU A 97 2.59 10.63 -8.34
CA LEU A 97 1.92 11.91 -8.29
C LEU A 97 0.53 11.88 -8.94
N ILE A 98 -0.45 12.45 -8.23
CA ILE A 98 -1.81 12.70 -8.72
C ILE A 98 -1.87 14.19 -9.14
N LYS A 99 -1.95 14.49 -10.45
CA LYS A 99 -2.01 15.88 -10.98
C LYS A 99 -3.38 16.22 -11.59
N GLY A 100 -3.74 17.50 -11.48
CA GLY A 100 -5.11 18.04 -11.55
C GLY A 100 -5.95 17.85 -12.82
N GLY A 101 -7.27 17.92 -12.59
CA GLY A 101 -8.38 17.69 -13.52
C GLY A 101 -9.30 16.58 -12.99
N ASP A 102 -8.69 15.46 -12.61
CA ASP A 102 -9.32 14.31 -11.97
C ASP A 102 -8.51 13.94 -10.71
N PRO A 103 -9.13 13.92 -9.51
CA PRO A 103 -8.48 13.52 -8.25
C PRO A 103 -7.93 12.09 -8.23
N TRP A 104 -8.19 11.29 -9.27
CA TRP A 104 -7.77 9.89 -9.37
C TRP A 104 -6.84 9.61 -10.56
N ALA A 105 -6.52 10.61 -11.39
CA ALA A 105 -5.63 10.43 -12.54
C ALA A 105 -4.15 10.33 -12.12
N ILE A 106 -3.53 9.19 -12.43
CA ILE A 106 -2.11 8.91 -12.17
C ILE A 106 -1.30 9.21 -13.43
N LYS A 107 -0.29 10.08 -13.36
CA LYS A 107 0.72 10.17 -14.41
C LYS A 107 1.85 9.18 -14.15
N VAL A 108 1.77 8.01 -14.78
CA VAL A 108 2.92 7.10 -14.93
C VAL A 108 3.74 7.60 -16.12
N GLY A 109 4.66 8.53 -15.90
CA GLY A 109 5.43 9.10 -17.02
C GLY A 109 6.36 10.26 -16.71
N ASN A 110 6.57 10.63 -15.46
CA ASN A 110 7.65 11.53 -15.07
C ASN A 110 8.49 10.85 -13.98
N PRO A 111 9.81 10.63 -14.17
CA PRO A 111 10.66 9.86 -13.26
C PRO A 111 10.94 10.53 -11.91
N ASP A 112 10.33 11.68 -11.62
CA ASP A 112 10.36 12.31 -10.29
C ASP A 112 9.39 11.61 -9.31
N VAL A 113 9.50 10.28 -9.25
CA VAL A 113 8.78 9.40 -8.31
C VAL A 113 9.53 9.47 -6.98
N GLY A 114 8.95 10.15 -6.00
CA GLY A 114 9.51 10.19 -4.64
C GLY A 114 9.57 8.78 -4.04
N TYR A 115 10.72 8.41 -3.52
CA TYR A 115 10.94 7.15 -2.79
C TYR A 115 10.09 7.11 -1.50
N ILE A 116 9.38 6.01 -1.23
CA ILE A 116 8.91 5.67 0.14
C ILE A 116 9.98 4.84 0.86
N CYS A 117 11.26 5.05 0.56
CA CYS A 117 12.32 4.31 1.22
C CYS A 117 13.39 5.25 1.80
N GLN A 118 13.66 5.09 3.08
CA GLN A 118 15.01 5.31 3.58
C GLN A 118 15.85 4.13 3.07
N SER A 119 16.90 4.46 2.31
CA SER A 119 17.89 3.62 1.66
C SER A 119 17.96 2.14 2.08
N HIS A 120 17.88 1.24 1.09
CA HIS A 120 18.41 -0.12 1.19
C HIS A 120 19.94 -0.06 1.06
N ILE A 121 20.66 -0.45 2.11
CA ILE A 121 22.08 -0.82 2.03
C ILE A 121 22.09 -2.35 2.04
N ASP A 122 22.61 -2.96 0.99
CA ASP A 122 22.76 -4.42 0.91
C ASP A 122 23.65 -4.88 2.07
N ARG A 123 23.29 -5.99 2.73
CA ARG A 123 24.14 -6.63 3.74
C ARG A 123 25.50 -7.05 3.14
N TRP A 124 25.60 -7.18 1.82
CA TRP A 124 26.77 -7.62 1.09
C TRP A 124 27.45 -6.53 0.24
N SER A 125 26.96 -5.29 0.27
CA SER A 125 27.71 -4.18 -0.31
C SER A 125 28.95 -3.92 0.56
N LYS A 126 30.12 -4.23 0.02
CA LYS A 126 31.42 -3.83 0.58
C LYS A 126 31.57 -2.32 0.63
#